data_AF-A0A2V6MIH8-F1
#
_entry.id   AF-A0A2V6MIH8-F1
#
_cell.length_a   1.000
_cell.length_b   1.000
_cell.length_c   1.000
_cell.angle_alpha   90.00
_cell.angle_beta   90.00
_cell.angle_gamma   90.00
#
_symmetry.space_group_name_H-M   'P 1'
#
loop_
_entity.id
_entity.type
_entity.pdbx_description
1 polymer ?
#
loop_
_entity_poly.entity_id
_entity_poly.type
_entity_poly.pdbx_seq_one_letter_code
_entity_poly.pdbx_strand_id
1 'polypeptide(L)'
;MARAKQTRQQVEGLTDLSQLTGANNVDLRLLKDNVDNEIFDIEELKEWEWNPLVYNRSLANSVYLLVARDFAPAEQRILNLRKRLEGIPAVIAQAKTNLKHSPKIHTETAIEQTQGAISLVREGLSPLLNQGPQVAKDLGPIQEKTAKALEDYKTWLQKDLLPRSDGDFRLGADKFCKKLRFALASDLSMEEIMQRARADLAQTQKAIYETALPLYKKYFPNADKKALADKKKVTSAVLDKLAEQHPDDNTVVGYAQKIVGEATEFAKQRDLVAVPEKPLEVIVMPEFKRGQAIAYCDPPGPLEQNGKRFFAVAPTPKDWSAQRKESFFKEYNNYMCRDLTRARSDARTLFATGPR
;
A
#
# COMPACT_ATOMS: atom_id res chain seq x y z
N MET A 1 -2.13 -18.85 -16.61
CA MET A 1 -1.27 -20.05 -16.79
C MET A 1 -0.82 -20.28 -18.24
N ALA A 2 -1.68 -20.73 -19.18
CA ALA A 2 -1.22 -21.05 -20.55
C ALA A 2 -0.53 -19.86 -21.23
N ARG A 3 -1.10 -18.66 -21.09
CA ARG A 3 -0.49 -17.39 -21.49
C ARG A 3 0.91 -17.21 -20.88
N ALA A 4 1.06 -17.36 -19.57
CA ALA A 4 2.33 -17.17 -18.88
C ALA A 4 3.41 -18.14 -19.38
N LYS A 5 3.07 -19.43 -19.56
CA LYS A 5 3.98 -20.43 -20.12
C LYS A 5 4.37 -20.12 -21.56
N GLN A 6 3.42 -19.68 -22.39
CA GLN A 6 3.71 -19.25 -23.76
C GLN A 6 4.63 -18.03 -23.77
N THR A 7 4.36 -17.02 -22.93
CA THR A 7 5.22 -15.84 -22.81
C THR A 7 6.62 -16.21 -22.33
N ARG A 8 6.74 -17.15 -21.37
CA ARG A 8 8.03 -17.67 -20.92
C ARG A 8 8.81 -18.30 -22.08
N GLN A 9 8.17 -19.15 -22.87
CA GLN A 9 8.80 -19.76 -24.06
C GLN A 9 9.23 -18.72 -25.09
N GLN A 10 8.41 -17.70 -25.33
CA GLN A 10 8.76 -16.60 -26.24
C GLN A 10 9.99 -15.83 -25.73
N VAL A 11 10.05 -15.54 -24.43
CA VAL A 11 11.18 -14.86 -23.79
C VAL A 11 12.44 -15.72 -23.81
N GLU A 12 12.35 -17.01 -23.51
CA GLU A 12 13.46 -17.97 -23.56
C GLU A 12 13.96 -18.20 -25.00
N GLY A 13 13.10 -18.03 -26.00
CA GLY A 13 13.46 -18.09 -27.42
C GLY A 13 14.25 -16.89 -27.94
N LEU A 14 14.35 -15.80 -27.18
CA LEU A 14 15.19 -14.65 -27.52
C LEU A 14 16.66 -14.99 -27.26
N THR A 15 17.32 -15.56 -28.27
CA THR A 15 18.70 -16.06 -28.19
C THR A 15 19.75 -15.03 -28.58
N ASP A 16 19.41 -14.08 -29.46
CA ASP A 16 20.26 -12.94 -29.80
C ASP A 16 19.77 -11.67 -29.10
N LEU A 17 20.46 -11.30 -28.02
CA LEU A 17 20.16 -10.09 -27.24
C LEU A 17 21.07 -8.92 -27.64
N SER A 18 21.94 -9.08 -28.63
CA SER A 18 22.92 -8.05 -29.03
C SER A 18 22.28 -6.76 -29.53
N GLN A 19 21.03 -6.85 -30.01
CA GLN A 19 20.23 -5.72 -30.51
C GLN A 19 19.42 -5.03 -29.39
N LEU A 20 19.40 -5.56 -28.17
CA LEU A 20 18.70 -4.92 -27.06
C LEU A 20 19.51 -3.74 -26.54
N THR A 21 18.90 -2.55 -26.56
CA THR A 21 19.45 -1.34 -25.95
C THR A 21 19.18 -1.34 -24.43
N GLY A 22 19.79 -0.42 -23.69
CA GLY A 22 19.76 -0.39 -22.21
C GLY A 22 18.37 -0.61 -21.60
N ALA A 23 17.37 0.16 -22.01
CA ALA A 23 16.00 0.02 -21.49
C ALA A 23 15.37 -1.34 -21.83
N ASN A 24 15.55 -1.82 -23.06
CA ASN A 24 14.98 -3.11 -23.49
C ASN A 24 15.59 -4.30 -22.73
N ASN A 25 16.86 -4.21 -22.31
CA ASN A 25 17.47 -5.23 -21.44
C ASN A 25 16.82 -5.26 -20.04
N VAL A 26 16.48 -4.09 -19.49
CA VAL A 26 15.74 -3.99 -18.22
C VAL A 26 14.34 -4.56 -18.38
N ASP A 27 13.63 -4.20 -19.45
CA ASP A 27 12.29 -4.68 -19.74
C ASP A 27 12.25 -6.20 -19.91
N LEU A 28 13.24 -6.77 -20.62
CA LEU A 28 13.35 -8.23 -20.77
C LEU A 28 13.53 -8.92 -19.41
N ARG A 29 14.40 -8.39 -18.54
CA ARG A 29 14.61 -8.95 -17.20
C ARG A 29 13.35 -8.87 -16.35
N LEU A 30 12.67 -7.72 -16.35
CA LEU A 30 11.41 -7.53 -15.63
C LEU A 30 10.31 -8.46 -16.14
N LEU A 31 10.19 -8.61 -17.47
CA LEU A 31 9.21 -9.50 -18.09
C LEU A 31 9.48 -10.95 -17.69
N LYS A 32 10.74 -11.40 -17.71
CA LYS A 32 11.12 -12.74 -17.29
C LYS A 32 10.76 -12.99 -15.82
N ASP A 33 11.18 -12.10 -14.91
CA ASP A 33 10.88 -12.26 -13.48
C ASP A 33 9.37 -12.22 -13.20
N ASN A 34 8.60 -11.36 -13.88
CA ASN A 34 7.16 -11.29 -13.71
C ASN A 34 6.44 -12.56 -14.19
N VAL A 35 6.85 -13.12 -15.33
CA VAL A 35 6.26 -14.36 -15.88
C VAL A 35 6.59 -15.55 -14.97
N ASP A 36 7.83 -15.64 -14.49
CA ASP A 36 8.23 -16.68 -13.55
C ASP A 36 7.49 -16.55 -12.21
N ASN A 37 7.25 -15.33 -11.73
CA ASN A 37 6.45 -15.10 -10.53
C ASN A 37 4.99 -15.50 -10.74
N GLU A 38 4.37 -15.16 -11.88
CA GLU A 38 2.99 -15.57 -12.19
C GLU A 38 2.86 -17.11 -12.24
N ILE A 39 3.85 -17.80 -12.81
CA ILE A 39 3.87 -19.27 -12.83
C ILE A 39 4.01 -19.83 -11.42
N PHE A 40 4.95 -19.31 -10.62
CA PHE A 40 5.13 -19.71 -9.22
C PHE A 40 3.86 -19.51 -8.39
N ASP A 41 3.21 -18.34 -8.51
CA ASP A 41 1.99 -17.99 -7.79
C ASP A 41 0.85 -18.99 -8.07
N ILE A 42 0.72 -19.43 -9.33
CA ILE A 42 -0.36 -20.33 -9.75
C ILE A 42 -0.04 -21.82 -9.53
N GLU A 43 1.19 -22.28 -9.77
CA GLU A 43 1.54 -23.72 -9.73
C GLU A 43 2.11 -24.18 -8.40
N GLU A 44 2.82 -23.32 -7.66
CA GLU A 44 3.54 -23.72 -6.45
C GLU A 44 2.94 -23.10 -5.19
N LEU A 45 2.77 -21.77 -5.20
CA LEU A 45 2.22 -21.05 -4.07
C LEU A 45 0.73 -21.36 -3.91
N LYS A 46 -0.02 -21.36 -5.03
CA LYS A 46 -1.44 -21.71 -5.11
C LYS A 46 -2.31 -20.95 -4.12
N GLU A 47 -2.04 -19.66 -3.91
CA GLU A 47 -2.85 -18.83 -3.00
C GLU A 47 -4.36 -18.87 -3.33
N TRP A 48 -4.72 -19.11 -4.59
CA TRP A 48 -6.10 -19.32 -5.02
C TRP A 48 -6.79 -20.54 -4.38
N GLU A 49 -6.06 -21.54 -3.88
CA GLU A 49 -6.60 -22.78 -3.28
C GLU A 49 -6.78 -22.68 -1.75
N TRP A 50 -6.06 -21.78 -1.08
CA TRP A 50 -6.03 -21.71 0.39
C TRP A 50 -6.18 -20.30 0.97
N ASN A 51 -6.09 -19.24 0.16
CA ASN A 51 -6.17 -17.86 0.64
C ASN A 51 -7.49 -17.19 0.21
N PRO A 52 -8.53 -17.16 1.07
CA PRO A 52 -9.79 -16.50 0.74
C PRO A 52 -9.64 -15.00 0.45
N LEU A 53 -8.57 -14.35 0.92
CA LEU A 53 -8.32 -12.93 0.70
C LEU A 53 -8.00 -12.58 -0.76
N VAL A 54 -7.52 -13.54 -1.56
CA VAL A 54 -7.32 -13.35 -3.00
C VAL A 54 -8.64 -13.05 -3.70
N TYR A 55 -9.71 -13.78 -3.35
CA TYR A 55 -11.04 -13.55 -3.90
C TYR A 55 -11.63 -12.24 -3.41
N ASN A 56 -11.54 -11.97 -2.10
CA ASN A 56 -12.08 -10.74 -1.50
C ASN A 56 -11.49 -9.47 -2.13
N ARG A 57 -10.18 -9.48 -2.45
CA ARG A 57 -9.55 -8.38 -3.19
C ARG A 57 -10.26 -8.09 -4.50
N SER A 58 -10.64 -9.13 -5.26
CA SER A 58 -11.39 -8.97 -6.51
C SER A 58 -12.83 -8.50 -6.25
N LEU A 59 -13.51 -9.03 -5.23
CA LEU A 59 -14.90 -8.70 -4.93
C LEU A 59 -15.09 -7.21 -4.57
N ALA A 60 -14.20 -6.65 -3.74
CA ALA A 60 -14.32 -5.26 -3.28
C ALA A 60 -13.57 -4.26 -4.17
N ASN A 61 -12.30 -4.52 -4.55
CA ASN A 61 -11.52 -3.51 -5.27
C ASN A 61 -12.01 -3.29 -6.69
N SER A 62 -12.62 -4.30 -7.33
CA SER A 62 -13.13 -4.16 -8.70
C SER A 62 -14.26 -3.13 -8.82
N VAL A 63 -15.03 -2.91 -7.74
CA VAL A 63 -16.08 -1.90 -7.67
C VAL A 63 -15.58 -0.61 -7.02
N TYR A 64 -14.76 -0.68 -5.98
CA TYR A 64 -14.21 0.50 -5.29
C TYR A 64 -13.41 1.41 -6.24
N LEU A 65 -12.57 0.84 -7.10
CA LEU A 65 -11.74 1.62 -8.02
C LEU A 65 -12.56 2.46 -9.01
N LEU A 66 -13.78 2.04 -9.37
CA LEU A 66 -14.66 2.80 -10.24
C LEU A 66 -15.25 4.03 -9.54
N VAL A 67 -15.45 3.94 -8.22
CA VAL A 67 -15.92 5.05 -7.38
C VAL A 67 -14.76 6.01 -7.10
N ALA A 68 -13.59 5.48 -6.74
CA ALA A 68 -12.46 6.27 -6.25
C ALA A 68 -11.59 6.91 -7.34
N ARG A 69 -11.67 6.47 -8.59
CA ARG A 69 -10.83 6.99 -9.69
C ARG A 69 -11.69 7.62 -10.78
N ASP A 70 -11.38 8.87 -11.12
CA ASP A 70 -12.08 9.65 -12.13
C ASP A 70 -11.36 9.61 -13.48
N PHE A 71 -11.29 8.41 -14.07
CA PHE A 71 -10.57 8.17 -15.33
C PHE A 71 -11.47 8.27 -16.58
N ALA A 72 -12.78 8.37 -16.38
CA ALA A 72 -13.80 8.41 -17.44
C ALA A 72 -15.08 9.07 -16.90
N PRO A 73 -15.98 9.58 -17.78
CA PRO A 73 -17.28 10.11 -17.36
C PRO A 73 -18.04 9.15 -16.44
N ALA A 74 -18.79 9.70 -15.49
CA ALA A 74 -19.49 8.93 -14.47
C ALA A 74 -20.43 7.88 -15.07
N GLU A 75 -21.13 8.22 -16.15
CA GLU A 75 -22.04 7.34 -16.88
C GLU A 75 -21.34 6.08 -17.39
N GLN A 76 -20.13 6.23 -17.96
CA GLN A 76 -19.34 5.10 -18.44
C GLN A 76 -18.84 4.24 -17.26
N ARG A 77 -18.43 4.88 -16.16
CA ARG A 77 -18.00 4.17 -14.94
C ARG A 77 -19.16 3.40 -14.29
N ILE A 78 -20.38 3.95 -14.29
CA ILE A 78 -21.59 3.28 -13.78
C ILE A 78 -21.95 2.04 -14.63
N LEU A 79 -21.82 2.11 -15.96
CA LEU A 79 -22.02 0.94 -16.83
C LEU A 79 -20.99 -0.17 -16.54
N ASN A 80 -19.73 0.19 -16.31
CA ASN A 80 -18.70 -0.77 -15.91
C ASN A 80 -18.98 -1.35 -14.52
N LEU A 81 -19.46 -0.53 -13.58
CA LEU A 81 -19.83 -0.95 -12.24
C LEU A 81 -20.95 -2.00 -12.29
N ARG A 82 -21.98 -1.79 -13.12
CA ARG A 82 -23.04 -2.78 -13.36
C ARG A 82 -22.46 -4.14 -13.74
N LYS A 83 -21.59 -4.18 -14.76
CA LYS A 83 -20.96 -5.42 -15.23
C LYS A 83 -20.12 -6.11 -14.14
N ARG A 84 -19.45 -5.33 -13.28
CA ARG A 84 -18.68 -5.89 -12.15
C ARG A 84 -19.57 -6.50 -11.09
N LEU A 85 -20.67 -5.82 -10.72
CA LEU A 85 -21.66 -6.33 -9.77
C LEU A 85 -22.29 -7.64 -10.27
N GLU A 86 -22.68 -7.69 -11.55
CA GLU A 86 -23.22 -8.90 -12.18
C GLU A 86 -22.24 -10.08 -12.21
N GLY A 87 -20.93 -9.81 -12.26
CA GLY A 87 -19.89 -10.84 -12.27
C GLY A 87 -19.48 -11.38 -10.90
N ILE A 88 -19.79 -10.68 -9.80
CA ILE A 88 -19.40 -11.07 -8.43
C ILE A 88 -19.90 -12.49 -8.05
N PRO A 89 -21.15 -12.88 -8.31
CA PRO A 89 -21.63 -14.22 -7.96
C PRO A 89 -20.81 -15.36 -8.60
N ALA A 90 -20.30 -15.18 -9.82
CA ALA A 90 -19.45 -16.18 -10.47
C ALA A 90 -18.09 -16.31 -9.78
N VAL A 91 -17.50 -15.20 -9.33
CA VAL A 91 -16.25 -15.21 -8.56
C VAL A 91 -16.45 -15.91 -7.21
N ILE A 92 -17.58 -15.66 -6.54
CA ILE A 92 -17.95 -16.34 -5.29
C ILE A 92 -18.08 -17.85 -5.51
N ALA A 93 -18.75 -18.29 -6.58
CA ALA A 93 -18.89 -19.70 -6.88
C ALA A 93 -17.51 -20.36 -7.08
N GLN A 94 -16.61 -19.71 -7.83
CA GLN A 94 -15.25 -20.20 -8.02
C GLN A 94 -14.45 -20.26 -6.71
N ALA A 95 -14.60 -19.26 -5.84
CA ALA A 95 -13.97 -19.26 -4.52
C ALA A 95 -14.40 -20.48 -3.70
N LYS A 96 -15.71 -20.77 -3.66
CA LYS A 96 -16.24 -21.93 -2.93
C LYS A 96 -15.71 -23.27 -3.45
N THR A 97 -15.54 -23.40 -4.77
CA THR A 97 -14.97 -24.60 -5.40
C THR A 97 -13.48 -24.76 -5.12
N ASN A 98 -12.73 -23.66 -5.10
CA ASN A 98 -11.27 -23.71 -5.02
C ASN A 98 -10.75 -23.80 -3.58
N LEU A 99 -11.42 -23.15 -2.62
CA LEU A 99 -10.92 -22.97 -1.26
C LEU A 99 -11.00 -24.25 -0.43
N LYS A 100 -9.83 -24.74 0.00
CA LYS A 100 -9.64 -25.95 0.82
C LYS A 100 -9.07 -25.58 2.19
N HIS A 101 -7.84 -26.01 2.48
CA HIS A 101 -7.13 -25.88 3.76
C HIS A 101 -6.67 -24.43 4.02
N SER A 102 -7.64 -23.54 4.22
CA SER A 102 -7.36 -22.12 4.45
C SER A 102 -6.83 -21.91 5.88
N PRO A 103 -5.83 -21.06 6.11
CA PRO A 103 -5.44 -20.69 7.46
C PRO A 103 -6.57 -19.96 8.18
N LYS A 104 -6.86 -20.34 9.43
CA LYS A 104 -7.95 -19.78 10.23
C LYS A 104 -7.96 -18.25 10.23
N ILE A 105 -6.81 -17.61 10.46
CA ILE A 105 -6.68 -16.14 10.51
C ILE A 105 -7.04 -15.48 9.16
N HIS A 106 -6.75 -16.14 8.03
CA HIS A 106 -7.12 -15.62 6.71
C HIS A 106 -8.62 -15.71 6.49
N THR A 107 -9.25 -16.82 6.92
CA THR A 107 -10.71 -16.99 6.84
C THR A 107 -11.44 -15.98 7.73
N GLU A 108 -10.98 -15.76 8.96
CA GLU A 108 -11.52 -14.75 9.88
C GLU A 108 -11.44 -13.34 9.27
N THR A 109 -10.26 -12.96 8.75
CA THR A 109 -10.10 -11.67 8.06
C THR A 109 -10.99 -11.58 6.81
N ALA A 110 -11.18 -12.68 6.07
CA ALA A 110 -12.03 -12.69 4.89
C ALA A 110 -13.52 -12.49 5.26
N ILE A 111 -13.98 -13.01 6.40
CA ILE A 111 -15.34 -12.77 6.90
C ILE A 111 -15.55 -11.28 7.18
N GLU A 112 -14.60 -10.63 7.83
CA GLU A 112 -14.65 -9.19 8.11
C GLU A 112 -14.60 -8.34 6.84
N GLN A 113 -13.66 -8.65 5.93
CA GLN A 113 -13.57 -7.93 4.65
C GLN A 113 -14.81 -8.12 3.77
N THR A 114 -15.46 -9.30 3.82
CA THR A 114 -16.72 -9.52 3.11
C THR A 114 -17.84 -8.64 3.68
N GLN A 115 -17.86 -8.43 5.00
CA GLN A 115 -18.77 -7.46 5.60
C GLN A 115 -18.54 -6.04 5.07
N GLY A 116 -17.27 -5.62 4.97
CA GLY A 116 -16.91 -4.35 4.34
C GLY A 116 -17.36 -4.24 2.89
N ALA A 117 -17.23 -5.32 2.11
CA ALA A 117 -17.71 -5.38 0.72
C ALA A 117 -19.24 -5.24 0.61
N ILE A 118 -20.00 -5.83 1.55
CA ILE A 118 -21.47 -5.67 1.61
C ILE A 118 -21.83 -4.19 1.83
N SER A 119 -21.20 -3.54 2.82
CA SER A 119 -21.42 -2.11 3.08
C SER A 119 -21.02 -1.23 1.89
N LEU A 120 -19.90 -1.55 1.22
CA LEU A 120 -19.48 -0.86 0.00
C LEU A 120 -20.54 -0.94 -1.10
N VAL A 121 -21.09 -2.13 -1.37
CA VAL A 121 -22.10 -2.32 -2.43
C VAL A 121 -23.41 -1.60 -2.11
N ARG A 122 -23.85 -1.60 -0.84
CA ARG A 122 -25.10 -0.94 -0.45
C ARG A 122 -24.99 0.57 -0.37
N GLU A 123 -23.91 1.08 0.22
CA GLU A 123 -23.80 2.50 0.60
C GLU A 123 -22.66 3.20 -0.12
N GLY A 124 -21.50 2.56 -0.20
CA GLY A 124 -20.27 3.18 -0.70
C GLY A 124 -20.23 3.48 -2.21
N LEU A 125 -21.23 3.03 -2.98
CA LEU A 125 -21.37 3.37 -4.40
C LEU A 125 -22.04 4.74 -4.63
N SER A 126 -22.75 5.27 -3.64
CA SER A 126 -23.55 6.51 -3.75
C SER A 126 -22.79 7.71 -4.34
N PRO A 127 -21.52 7.99 -3.99
CA PRO A 127 -20.79 9.12 -4.56
C PRO A 127 -20.68 9.08 -6.09
N LEU A 128 -20.58 7.87 -6.67
CA LEU A 128 -20.56 7.68 -8.12
C LEU A 128 -21.98 7.72 -8.71
N LEU A 129 -22.93 7.02 -8.09
CA LEU A 129 -24.31 6.94 -8.61
C LEU A 129 -24.98 8.31 -8.70
N ASN A 130 -24.70 9.19 -7.73
CA ASN A 130 -25.23 10.57 -7.71
C ASN A 130 -24.69 11.44 -8.85
N GLN A 131 -23.56 11.09 -9.47
CA GLN A 131 -23.00 11.82 -10.61
C GLN A 131 -23.68 11.44 -11.94
N GLY A 132 -24.33 10.28 -12.02
CA GLY A 132 -25.00 9.80 -13.24
C GLY A 132 -26.36 9.15 -12.94
N PRO A 133 -27.31 9.88 -12.35
CA PRO A 133 -28.56 9.31 -11.82
C PRO A 133 -29.41 8.61 -12.89
N GLN A 134 -29.37 9.07 -14.15
CA GLN A 134 -30.15 8.48 -15.24
C GLN A 134 -29.69 7.05 -15.60
N VAL A 135 -28.39 6.78 -15.51
CA VAL A 135 -27.81 5.45 -15.77
C VAL A 135 -27.86 4.57 -14.52
N ALA A 136 -27.85 5.19 -13.33
CA ALA A 136 -27.92 4.52 -12.04
C ALA A 136 -29.34 4.03 -11.67
N LYS A 137 -30.41 4.56 -12.29
CA LYS A 137 -31.82 4.30 -11.92
C LYS A 137 -32.18 2.81 -11.76
N ASP A 138 -31.59 1.93 -12.57
CA ASP A 138 -31.89 0.49 -12.56
C ASP A 138 -30.83 -0.34 -11.82
N LEU A 139 -29.89 0.29 -11.11
CA LEU A 139 -28.80 -0.42 -10.44
C LEU A 139 -29.21 -1.00 -9.08
N GLY A 140 -30.22 -0.44 -8.42
CA GLY A 140 -30.68 -0.86 -7.10
C GLY A 140 -30.95 -2.37 -6.97
N PRO A 141 -31.72 -2.99 -7.88
CA PRO A 141 -31.94 -4.45 -7.86
C PRO A 141 -30.64 -5.26 -8.02
N ILE A 142 -29.68 -4.76 -8.83
CA ILE A 142 -28.39 -5.41 -9.05
C ILE A 142 -27.50 -5.29 -7.80
N GLN A 143 -27.51 -4.11 -7.15
CA GLN A 143 -26.82 -3.90 -5.88
C GLN A 143 -27.33 -4.87 -4.82
N GLU A 144 -28.65 -4.97 -4.62
CA GLU A 144 -29.21 -5.83 -3.58
C GLU A 144 -28.98 -7.32 -3.88
N LYS A 145 -29.12 -7.75 -5.14
CA LYS A 145 -28.76 -9.11 -5.55
C LYS A 145 -27.29 -9.43 -5.25
N THR A 146 -26.40 -8.47 -5.49
CA THR A 146 -24.96 -8.62 -5.23
C THR A 146 -24.66 -8.65 -3.73
N ALA A 147 -25.27 -7.75 -2.96
CA ALA A 147 -25.14 -7.70 -1.52
C ALA A 147 -25.62 -9.03 -0.89
N LYS A 148 -26.74 -9.57 -1.35
CA LYS A 148 -27.25 -10.87 -0.90
C LYS A 148 -26.29 -12.02 -1.21
N ALA A 149 -25.69 -12.03 -2.42
CA ALA A 149 -24.68 -13.03 -2.77
C ALA A 149 -23.44 -12.95 -1.86
N LEU A 150 -23.02 -11.74 -1.48
CA LEU A 150 -21.91 -11.52 -0.54
C LEU A 150 -22.29 -11.94 0.89
N GLU A 151 -23.53 -11.71 1.34
CA GLU A 151 -24.02 -12.20 2.63
C GLU A 151 -24.04 -13.74 2.69
N ASP A 152 -24.49 -14.38 1.62
CA ASP A 152 -24.50 -15.84 1.51
C ASP A 152 -23.07 -16.39 1.46
N TYR A 153 -22.14 -15.67 0.82
CA TYR A 153 -20.72 -16.00 0.84
C TYR A 153 -20.11 -15.83 2.23
N LYS A 154 -20.39 -14.73 2.94
CA LYS A 154 -19.96 -14.52 4.32
C LYS A 154 -20.46 -15.64 5.23
N THR A 155 -21.72 -16.03 5.07
CA THR A 155 -22.34 -17.13 5.82
C THR A 155 -21.63 -18.45 5.53
N TRP A 156 -21.31 -18.72 4.26
CA TRP A 156 -20.52 -19.88 3.87
C TRP A 156 -19.10 -19.84 4.45
N LEU A 157 -18.42 -18.70 4.44
CA LEU A 157 -17.11 -18.55 5.09
C LEU A 157 -17.19 -18.90 6.58
N GLN A 158 -18.24 -18.44 7.28
CA GLN A 158 -18.43 -18.68 8.71
C GLN A 158 -18.83 -20.13 9.05
N LYS A 159 -19.73 -20.72 8.28
CA LYS A 159 -20.38 -22.00 8.61
C LYS A 159 -19.74 -23.21 7.91
N ASP A 160 -19.05 -23.00 6.79
CA ASP A 160 -18.44 -24.06 6.01
C ASP A 160 -16.90 -23.97 6.02
N LEU A 161 -16.33 -22.86 5.56
CA LEU A 161 -14.87 -22.76 5.41
C LEU A 161 -14.15 -22.65 6.77
N LEU A 162 -14.65 -21.81 7.68
CA LEU A 162 -14.00 -21.55 8.97
C LEU A 162 -13.87 -22.82 9.84
N PRO A 163 -14.91 -23.67 10.00
CA PRO A 163 -14.79 -24.93 10.75
C PRO A 163 -13.72 -25.89 10.21
N ARG A 164 -13.43 -25.85 8.90
CA ARG A 164 -12.40 -26.67 8.24
C ARG A 164 -11.14 -25.87 7.87
N SER A 165 -10.94 -24.70 8.47
CA SER A 165 -9.74 -23.86 8.24
C SER A 165 -8.58 -24.34 9.10
N ASP A 166 -7.88 -25.34 8.60
CA ASP A 166 -6.77 -26.06 9.25
C ASP A 166 -5.39 -25.74 8.65
N GLY A 167 -5.31 -24.82 7.68
CA GLY A 167 -4.05 -24.45 7.02
C GLY A 167 -3.07 -23.71 7.92
N ASP A 168 -1.76 -23.91 7.72
CA ASP A 168 -0.72 -23.06 8.32
C ASP A 168 -0.49 -21.83 7.44
N PHE A 169 -0.49 -20.64 8.04
CA PHE A 169 -0.17 -19.40 7.33
C PHE A 169 1.33 -19.26 7.02
N ARG A 170 2.18 -20.08 7.64
CA ARG A 170 3.62 -20.13 7.36
C ARG A 170 3.84 -20.94 6.09
N LEU A 171 4.41 -20.30 5.08
CA LEU A 171 4.62 -20.91 3.76
C LEU A 171 5.66 -22.05 3.73
N GLY A 172 6.46 -22.20 4.79
CA GLY A 172 7.66 -23.04 4.79
C GLY A 172 8.84 -22.38 4.06
N ALA A 173 10.04 -22.90 4.28
CA ALA A 173 11.29 -22.28 3.79
C ALA A 173 11.32 -22.15 2.27
N ASP A 174 11.03 -23.22 1.52
CA ASP A 174 11.16 -23.25 0.07
C ASP A 174 10.27 -22.21 -0.63
N LYS A 175 8.97 -22.19 -0.28
CA LYS A 175 8.02 -21.22 -0.86
C LYS A 175 8.33 -19.81 -0.39
N PHE A 176 8.74 -19.64 0.87
CA PHE A 176 9.12 -18.32 1.38
C PHE A 176 10.34 -17.76 0.65
N CYS A 177 11.40 -18.55 0.46
CA CYS A 177 12.61 -18.12 -0.25
C CYS A 177 12.32 -17.78 -1.72
N LYS A 178 11.52 -18.59 -2.42
CA LYS A 178 11.09 -18.27 -3.80
C LYS A 178 10.28 -16.97 -3.85
N LYS A 179 9.27 -16.82 -2.98
CA LYS A 179 8.45 -15.60 -2.89
C LYS A 179 9.28 -14.38 -2.53
N LEU A 180 10.27 -14.52 -1.64
CA LEU A 180 11.18 -13.45 -1.23
C LEU A 180 12.03 -12.96 -2.41
N ARG A 181 12.59 -13.88 -3.21
CA ARG A 181 13.34 -13.54 -4.42
C ARG A 181 12.50 -12.71 -5.39
N PHE A 182 11.27 -13.13 -5.67
CA PHE A 182 10.35 -12.40 -6.55
C PHE A 182 9.93 -11.05 -5.97
N ALA A 183 9.69 -10.98 -4.66
CA ALA A 183 9.27 -9.75 -4.00
C ALA A 183 10.36 -8.69 -3.93
N LEU A 184 11.63 -9.10 -3.77
CA LEU A 184 12.77 -8.20 -3.63
C LEU A 184 13.56 -7.98 -4.93
N ALA A 185 13.32 -8.81 -5.96
CA ALA A 185 14.13 -8.86 -7.19
C ALA A 185 15.65 -8.88 -6.89
N SER A 186 16.03 -9.66 -5.88
CA SER A 186 17.37 -9.69 -5.29
C SER A 186 17.89 -11.11 -5.16
N ASP A 187 19.21 -11.28 -5.31
CA ASP A 187 19.91 -12.55 -5.18
C ASP A 187 20.32 -12.85 -3.71
N LEU A 188 20.06 -11.93 -2.78
CA LEU A 188 20.37 -12.15 -1.37
C LEU A 188 19.53 -13.28 -0.78
N SER A 189 20.18 -14.19 -0.06
CA SER A 189 19.46 -15.26 0.63
C SER A 189 18.66 -14.73 1.83
N MET A 190 17.69 -15.50 2.30
CA MET A 190 16.95 -15.19 3.52
C MET A 190 17.90 -15.03 4.72
N GLU A 191 18.91 -15.91 4.83
CA GLU A 191 19.90 -15.91 5.90
C GLU A 191 20.76 -14.64 5.85
N GLU A 192 21.22 -14.25 4.67
CA GLU A 192 21.99 -13.01 4.48
C GLU A 192 21.16 -11.77 4.84
N ILE A 193 19.89 -11.72 4.41
CA ILE A 193 18.97 -10.63 4.76
C ILE A 193 18.78 -10.57 6.28
N MET A 194 18.55 -11.72 6.93
CA MET A 194 18.35 -11.79 8.37
C MET A 194 19.60 -11.38 9.15
N GLN A 195 20.79 -11.81 8.71
CA GLN A 195 22.05 -11.42 9.32
C GLN A 195 22.27 -9.91 9.23
N ARG A 196 22.09 -9.33 8.04
CA ARG A 196 22.22 -7.88 7.83
C ARG A 196 21.21 -7.08 8.64
N ALA A 197 19.94 -7.51 8.66
CA ALA A 197 18.88 -6.84 9.41
C ALA A 197 19.15 -6.84 10.93
N ARG A 198 19.67 -7.93 11.49
CA ARG A 198 20.03 -8.00 12.92
C ARG A 198 21.21 -7.10 13.25
N ALA A 199 22.24 -7.09 12.40
CA ALA A 199 23.39 -6.22 12.57
C ALA A 199 22.98 -4.73 12.51
N ASP A 200 22.17 -4.37 11.51
CA ASP A 200 21.69 -3.01 11.31
C ASP A 200 20.77 -2.56 12.45
N LEU A 201 19.88 -3.44 12.95
CA LEU A 201 19.05 -3.15 14.13
C LEU A 201 19.91 -2.82 15.36
N ALA A 202 20.93 -3.62 15.64
CA ALA A 202 21.82 -3.39 16.79
C ALA A 202 22.62 -2.09 16.65
N GLN A 203 23.16 -1.83 15.45
CA GLN A 203 23.90 -0.60 15.15
C GLN A 203 23.00 0.63 15.26
N THR A 204 21.80 0.57 14.69
CA THR A 204 20.82 1.67 14.69
C THR A 204 20.35 1.99 16.11
N GLN A 205 20.02 0.97 16.92
CA GLN A 205 19.65 1.19 18.32
C GLN A 205 20.76 1.85 19.14
N LYS A 206 22.02 1.48 18.87
CA LYS A 206 23.19 2.13 19.49
C LYS A 206 23.29 3.60 19.05
N ALA A 207 23.22 3.87 17.75
CA ALA A 207 23.31 5.23 17.21
C ALA A 207 22.18 6.15 17.71
N ILE A 208 20.95 5.62 17.81
CA ILE A 208 19.81 6.34 18.39
C ILE A 208 20.11 6.74 19.83
N TYR A 209 20.58 5.81 20.67
CA TYR A 209 20.93 6.13 22.05
C TYR A 209 22.05 7.18 22.15
N GLU A 210 23.12 7.02 21.37
CA GLU A 210 24.26 7.95 21.37
C GLU A 210 23.84 9.36 20.94
N THR A 211 22.93 9.46 19.97
CA THR A 211 22.34 10.73 19.53
C THR A 211 21.37 11.32 20.56
N ALA A 212 20.58 10.48 21.22
CA ALA A 212 19.61 10.90 22.23
C ALA A 212 20.28 11.35 23.53
N LEU A 213 21.39 10.74 23.92
CA LEU A 213 22.05 11.00 25.20
C LEU A 213 22.37 12.49 25.49
N PRO A 214 22.98 13.28 24.57
CA PRO A 214 23.21 14.70 24.81
C PRO A 214 21.90 15.50 24.94
N LEU A 215 20.87 15.15 24.16
CA LEU A 215 19.54 15.77 24.26
C LEU A 215 18.87 15.44 25.59
N TYR A 216 18.98 14.19 26.04
CA TYR A 216 18.44 13.76 27.32
C TYR A 216 19.07 14.52 28.49
N LYS A 217 20.40 14.67 28.50
CA LYS A 217 21.10 15.48 29.52
C LYS A 217 20.66 16.95 29.50
N LYS A 218 20.34 17.49 28.33
CA LYS A 218 19.85 18.87 28.16
C LYS A 218 18.41 19.03 28.66
N TYR A 219 17.51 18.10 28.32
CA TYR A 219 16.08 18.20 28.65
C TYR A 219 15.75 17.69 30.06
N PHE A 220 16.57 16.80 30.61
CA PHE A 220 16.35 16.15 31.90
C PHE A 220 17.62 16.27 32.78
N PRO A 221 18.01 17.48 33.21
CA PRO A 221 19.28 17.72 33.92
C PRO A 221 19.38 17.04 35.29
N ASN A 222 18.24 16.68 35.89
CA ASN A 222 18.17 16.04 37.21
C ASN A 222 18.09 14.50 37.15
N ALA A 223 18.30 13.89 35.98
CA ALA A 223 18.22 12.44 35.84
C ALA A 223 19.35 11.75 36.61
N ASP A 224 19.00 10.71 37.36
CA ASP A 224 19.97 9.92 38.13
C ASP A 224 20.81 8.99 37.23
N LYS A 225 21.90 8.44 37.78
CA LYS A 225 22.77 7.50 37.06
C LYS A 225 22.02 6.24 36.60
N LYS A 226 20.96 5.84 37.30
CA LYS A 226 20.14 4.66 36.98
C LYS A 226 19.30 4.91 35.73
N ALA A 227 18.75 6.11 35.57
CA ALA A 227 18.01 6.53 34.39
C ALA A 227 18.91 6.58 33.14
N LEU A 228 20.16 7.04 33.28
CA LEU A 228 21.14 7.10 32.18
C LEU A 228 21.63 5.72 31.70
N ALA A 229 21.59 4.72 32.58
CA ALA A 229 22.00 3.34 32.26
C ALA A 229 20.96 2.60 31.39
N ASP A 230 19.69 2.99 31.45
CA ASP A 230 18.63 2.42 30.62
C ASP A 230 18.53 3.16 29.28
N LYS A 231 19.20 2.59 28.26
CA LYS A 231 19.24 3.16 26.90
C LYS A 231 17.85 3.34 26.28
N LYS A 232 16.91 2.43 26.56
CA LYS A 232 15.55 2.51 26.03
C LYS A 232 14.80 3.66 26.68
N LYS A 233 14.87 3.77 28.01
CA LYS A 233 14.24 4.87 28.74
C LYS A 233 14.76 6.25 28.33
N VAL A 234 16.08 6.39 28.16
CA VAL A 234 16.70 7.62 27.65
C VAL A 234 16.15 7.96 26.27
N THR A 235 16.15 6.99 25.36
CA THR A 235 15.67 7.19 23.98
C THR A 235 14.20 7.58 23.95
N SER A 236 13.33 6.83 24.62
CA SER A 236 11.89 7.10 24.66
C SER A 236 11.59 8.48 25.24
N ALA A 237 12.23 8.87 26.33
CA ALA A 237 12.02 10.19 26.93
C ALA A 237 12.44 11.35 26.03
N VAL A 238 13.51 11.18 25.25
CA VAL A 238 13.89 12.18 24.24
C VAL A 238 12.88 12.23 23.10
N LEU A 239 12.43 11.07 22.60
CA LEU A 239 11.41 11.02 21.55
C LEU A 239 10.10 11.67 22.02
N ASP A 240 9.66 11.40 23.25
CA ASP A 240 8.49 12.03 23.86
C ASP A 240 8.66 13.55 23.95
N LYS A 241 9.87 14.02 24.29
CA LYS A 241 10.17 15.45 24.36
C LYS A 241 10.17 16.12 22.98
N LEU A 242 10.74 15.47 21.97
CA LEU A 242 10.74 15.97 20.59
C LEU A 242 9.32 15.97 20.01
N ALA A 243 8.49 14.99 20.42
CA ALA A 243 7.11 14.86 19.99
C ALA A 243 6.21 16.00 20.47
N GLU A 244 6.59 16.76 21.50
CA GLU A 244 5.86 17.98 21.93
C GLU A 244 5.85 19.08 20.86
N GLN A 245 6.80 19.06 19.90
CA GLN A 245 6.82 19.99 18.78
C GLN A 245 6.22 19.34 17.55
N HIS A 246 4.92 19.56 17.34
CA HIS A 246 4.19 18.95 16.24
C HIS A 246 3.27 19.95 15.54
N PRO A 247 2.92 19.70 14.26
CA PRO A 247 1.84 20.42 13.61
C PRO A 247 0.48 19.96 14.16
N ASP A 248 -0.57 20.58 13.64
CA ASP A 248 -1.97 20.21 13.85
C ASP A 248 -2.71 20.11 12.51
N ASP A 249 -4.02 19.86 12.57
CA ASP A 249 -4.87 19.75 11.38
C ASP A 249 -4.81 21.00 10.47
N ASN A 250 -4.56 22.18 11.03
CA ASN A 250 -4.54 23.45 10.30
C ASN A 250 -3.17 23.74 9.69
N THR A 251 -2.11 23.21 10.28
CA THR A 251 -0.71 23.58 9.94
C THR A 251 0.04 22.48 9.20
N VAL A 252 -0.38 21.22 9.30
CA VAL A 252 0.38 20.06 8.74
C VAL A 252 0.62 20.16 7.23
N VAL A 253 -0.36 20.64 6.46
CA VAL A 253 -0.23 20.76 5.00
C VAL A 253 0.73 21.89 4.62
N GLY A 254 0.62 23.05 5.27
CA GLY A 254 1.53 24.17 5.05
C GLY A 254 2.96 23.84 5.50
N TYR A 255 3.11 23.06 6.57
CA TYR A 255 4.41 22.57 7.01
C TYR A 255 5.03 21.61 5.99
N ALA A 256 4.25 20.68 5.42
CA ALA A 256 4.70 19.82 4.33
C ALA A 256 5.11 20.60 3.07
N GLN A 257 4.35 21.63 2.68
CA GLN A 257 4.70 22.55 1.59
C GLN A 257 6.08 23.18 1.80
N LYS A 258 6.33 23.69 3.02
CA LYS A 258 7.62 24.26 3.39
C LYS A 258 8.76 23.24 3.26
N ILE A 259 8.56 22.01 3.75
CA ILE A 259 9.58 20.96 3.69
C ILE A 259 9.93 20.57 2.25
N VAL A 260 8.93 20.41 1.38
CA VAL A 260 9.15 20.09 -0.04
C VAL A 260 9.97 21.20 -0.71
N GLY A 261 9.64 22.47 -0.44
CA GLY A 261 10.41 23.61 -0.93
C GLY A 261 11.87 23.60 -0.45
N GLU A 262 12.09 23.43 0.86
CA GLU A 262 13.44 23.35 1.46
C GLU A 262 14.27 22.20 0.87
N ALA A 263 13.68 21.01 0.72
CA ALA A 263 14.36 19.84 0.17
C ALA A 263 14.71 20.02 -1.32
N THR A 264 13.79 20.59 -2.10
CA THR A 264 13.98 20.88 -3.53
C THR A 264 15.13 21.85 -3.74
N GLU A 265 15.15 22.96 -3.00
CA GLU A 265 16.21 23.96 -3.12
C GLU A 265 17.56 23.42 -2.63
N PHE A 266 17.57 22.63 -1.55
CA PHE A 266 18.79 21.97 -1.10
C PHE A 266 19.36 21.02 -2.16
N ALA A 267 18.51 20.20 -2.81
CA ALA A 267 18.94 19.28 -3.86
C ALA A 267 19.54 20.00 -5.07
N LYS A 268 18.94 21.13 -5.50
CA LYS A 268 19.47 21.98 -6.58
C LYS A 268 20.79 22.64 -6.20
N GLN A 269 20.87 23.27 -5.02
CA GLN A 269 22.05 23.99 -4.56
C GLN A 269 23.27 23.07 -4.37
N ARG A 270 23.01 21.80 -4.04
CA ARG A 270 24.04 20.78 -3.82
C ARG A 270 24.27 19.88 -5.02
N ASP A 271 23.56 20.11 -6.13
CA ASP A 271 23.61 19.31 -7.36
C ASP A 271 23.51 17.80 -7.09
N LEU A 272 22.56 17.41 -6.23
CA LEU A 272 22.44 16.01 -5.79
C LEU A 272 21.73 15.14 -6.82
N VAL A 273 20.66 15.66 -7.42
CA VAL A 273 19.80 14.99 -8.39
C VAL A 273 19.11 16.01 -9.30
N ALA A 274 18.80 15.60 -10.54
CA ALA A 274 18.00 16.42 -11.45
C ALA A 274 16.56 16.60 -10.90
N VAL A 275 16.14 17.86 -10.76
CA VAL A 275 14.78 18.20 -10.30
C VAL A 275 13.86 18.43 -11.52
N PRO A 276 12.71 17.74 -11.63
CA PRO A 276 11.78 17.92 -12.74
C PRO A 276 11.24 19.36 -12.85
N GLU A 277 11.03 19.84 -14.09
CA GLU A 277 10.49 21.18 -14.35
C GLU A 277 9.04 21.36 -13.84
N LYS A 278 8.23 20.30 -13.91
CA LYS A 278 6.85 20.32 -13.37
C LYS A 278 6.89 20.09 -11.85
N PRO A 279 6.52 21.09 -11.03
CA PRO A 279 6.65 20.98 -9.58
C PRO A 279 5.65 19.96 -9.00
N LEU A 280 6.03 19.41 -7.84
CA LEU A 280 5.16 18.61 -7.00
C LEU A 280 4.19 19.54 -6.23
N GLU A 281 2.89 19.39 -6.45
CA GLU A 281 1.88 20.18 -5.73
C GLU A 281 1.52 19.50 -4.41
N VAL A 282 1.75 20.15 -3.28
CA VAL A 282 1.32 19.64 -1.97
C VAL A 282 -0.11 20.09 -1.71
N ILE A 283 -1.02 19.12 -1.54
CA ILE A 283 -2.46 19.35 -1.40
C ILE A 283 -3.01 18.73 -0.12
N VAL A 284 -4.15 19.26 0.34
CA VAL A 284 -4.98 18.55 1.32
C VAL A 284 -5.49 17.27 0.67
N MET A 285 -5.29 16.13 1.32
CA MET A 285 -5.74 14.85 0.81
C MET A 285 -7.27 14.85 0.63
N PRO A 286 -7.79 14.50 -0.55
CA PRO A 286 -9.24 14.35 -0.75
C PRO A 286 -9.83 13.37 0.26
N GLU A 287 -11.00 13.70 0.81
CA GLU A 287 -11.61 12.96 1.93
C GLU A 287 -11.79 11.46 1.64
N PHE A 288 -12.20 11.12 0.41
CA PHE A 288 -12.40 9.74 -0.02
C PHE A 288 -11.11 8.89 -0.10
N LYS A 289 -9.93 9.51 0.01
CA LYS A 289 -8.62 8.81 0.02
C LYS A 289 -7.98 8.77 1.42
N ARG A 290 -8.62 9.34 2.45
CA ARG A 290 -8.09 9.36 3.83
C ARG A 290 -8.30 8.00 4.52
N GLY A 291 -7.48 7.72 5.54
CA GLY A 291 -7.68 6.56 6.45
C GLY A 291 -6.78 5.35 6.21
N GLN A 292 -5.93 5.34 5.18
CA GLN A 292 -4.94 4.27 4.94
C GLN A 292 -3.49 4.74 5.16
N ALA A 293 -3.17 5.94 4.72
CA ALA A 293 -1.87 6.56 4.89
C ALA A 293 -2.06 8.04 5.20
N ILE A 294 -1.13 8.61 5.97
CA ILE A 294 -1.17 10.02 6.37
C ILE A 294 -0.67 10.96 5.28
N ALA A 295 0.17 10.46 4.38
CA ALA A 295 0.58 11.16 3.18
C ALA A 295 0.97 10.16 2.08
N TYR A 296 0.77 10.52 0.83
CA TYR A 296 1.29 9.76 -0.32
C TYR A 296 1.58 10.67 -1.51
N CYS A 297 2.49 10.22 -2.36
CA CYS A 297 2.66 10.77 -3.69
C CYS A 297 1.64 10.13 -4.65
N ASP A 298 0.85 10.96 -5.33
CA ASP A 298 -0.03 10.60 -6.44
C ASP A 298 0.62 11.08 -7.74
N PRO A 299 1.50 10.27 -8.36
CA PRO A 299 2.00 10.59 -9.70
C PRO A 299 0.89 10.35 -10.74
N PRO A 300 1.00 10.96 -11.92
CA PRO A 300 0.15 10.62 -13.04
C PRO A 300 0.32 9.15 -13.42
N GLY A 301 -0.76 8.55 -13.95
CA GLY A 301 -0.71 7.19 -14.49
C GLY A 301 0.26 7.09 -15.67
N PRO A 302 0.82 5.90 -15.97
CA PRO A 302 1.79 5.73 -17.06
C PRO A 302 1.22 6.05 -18.46
N LEU A 303 -0.11 6.07 -18.60
CA LEU A 303 -0.81 6.44 -19.84
C LEU A 303 -1.33 7.89 -19.85
N GLU A 304 -1.11 8.65 -18.77
CA GLU A 304 -1.56 10.05 -18.66
C GLU A 304 -0.45 11.00 -19.15
N GLN A 305 -0.69 11.68 -20.27
CA GLN A 305 0.32 12.54 -20.90
C GLN A 305 0.56 13.87 -20.17
N ASN A 306 -0.46 14.41 -19.49
CA ASN A 306 -0.44 15.74 -18.87
C ASN A 306 -0.82 15.75 -17.39
N GLY A 307 -0.83 14.60 -16.72
CA GLY A 307 -1.29 14.54 -15.34
C GLY A 307 -0.37 15.29 -14.37
N LYS A 308 -0.98 15.96 -13.40
CA LYS A 308 -0.29 16.66 -12.31
C LYS A 308 0.28 15.66 -11.30
N ARG A 309 1.32 16.07 -10.58
CA ARG A 309 1.90 15.30 -9.47
C ARG A 309 1.49 15.93 -8.17
N PHE A 310 0.87 15.13 -7.30
CA PHE A 310 0.43 15.61 -5.99
C PHE A 310 1.18 14.91 -4.87
N PHE A 311 1.53 15.66 -3.84
CA PHE A 311 1.82 15.12 -2.52
C PHE A 311 0.63 15.42 -1.62
N ALA A 312 -0.23 14.41 -1.42
CA ALA A 312 -1.46 14.57 -0.67
C ALA A 312 -1.20 14.28 0.81
N VAL A 313 -1.52 15.23 1.69
CA VAL A 313 -1.35 15.13 3.15
C VAL A 313 -2.71 15.14 3.83
N ALA A 314 -2.98 14.14 4.67
CA ALA A 314 -4.25 13.99 5.36
C ALA A 314 -4.24 14.72 6.72
N PRO A 315 -5.17 15.66 6.95
CA PRO A 315 -5.52 16.03 8.32
C PRO A 315 -6.22 14.86 9.02
N THR A 316 -6.31 14.90 10.34
CA THR A 316 -7.02 13.88 11.11
C THR A 316 -8.53 13.88 10.79
N PRO A 317 -9.22 12.74 10.92
CA PRO A 317 -10.67 12.68 10.81
C PRO A 317 -11.37 13.62 11.81
N LYS A 318 -12.48 14.24 11.36
CA LYS A 318 -13.21 15.25 12.15
C LYS A 318 -13.83 14.68 13.43
N ASP A 319 -14.15 13.40 13.43
CA ASP A 319 -14.78 12.63 14.51
C ASP A 319 -13.77 12.12 15.56
N TRP A 320 -12.46 12.32 15.36
CA TRP A 320 -11.46 11.94 16.35
C TRP A 320 -11.50 12.84 17.58
N SER A 321 -11.38 12.23 18.76
CA SER A 321 -11.24 12.96 20.02
C SER A 321 -9.94 13.77 20.04
N ALA A 322 -9.92 14.86 20.82
CA ALA A 322 -8.73 15.70 20.99
C ALA A 322 -7.50 14.89 21.42
N GLN A 323 -7.68 13.93 22.35
CA GLN A 323 -6.60 13.06 22.81
C GLN A 323 -6.03 12.19 21.68
N ARG A 324 -6.88 11.68 20.78
CA ARG A 324 -6.44 10.86 19.65
C ARG A 324 -5.68 11.71 18.63
N LYS A 325 -6.15 12.93 18.35
CA LYS A 325 -5.45 13.88 17.47
C LYS A 325 -4.08 14.27 18.03
N GLU A 326 -4.01 14.54 19.33
CA GLU A 326 -2.75 14.83 20.02
C GLU A 326 -1.77 13.67 19.91
N SER A 327 -2.22 12.44 20.22
CA SER A 327 -1.37 11.24 20.09
C SER A 327 -0.87 11.05 18.65
N PHE A 328 -1.71 11.33 17.66
CA PHE A 328 -1.36 11.23 16.25
C PHE A 328 -0.29 12.24 15.86
N PHE A 329 -0.44 13.51 16.23
CA PHE A 329 0.56 14.52 15.88
C PHE A 329 1.86 14.40 16.68
N LYS A 330 1.85 13.76 17.85
CA LYS A 330 3.09 13.34 18.54
C LYS A 330 3.89 12.31 17.73
N GLU A 331 3.21 11.35 17.11
CA GLU A 331 3.84 10.42 16.17
C GLU A 331 4.35 11.15 14.92
N TYR A 332 3.51 12.01 14.33
CA TYR A 332 3.83 12.85 13.17
C TYR A 332 4.29 14.25 13.56
N ASN A 333 5.27 14.31 14.46
CA ASN A 333 5.84 15.57 14.95
C ASN A 333 6.70 16.26 13.87
N ASN A 334 7.24 17.44 14.19
CA ASN A 334 7.99 18.25 13.25
C ASN A 334 9.18 17.53 12.59
N TYR A 335 9.80 16.58 13.30
CA TYR A 335 10.93 15.80 12.82
C TYR A 335 10.46 14.64 11.93
N MET A 336 9.44 13.90 12.36
CA MET A 336 8.87 12.79 11.58
C MET A 336 8.23 13.30 10.28
N CYS A 337 7.53 14.45 10.31
CA CYS A 337 7.01 15.09 9.10
C CYS A 337 8.13 15.46 8.12
N ARG A 338 9.30 15.91 8.61
CA ARG A 338 10.46 16.21 7.76
C ARG A 338 11.00 14.95 7.09
N ASP A 339 11.17 13.87 7.84
CA ASP A 339 11.64 12.60 7.32
C ASP A 339 10.66 11.98 6.32
N LEU A 340 9.39 11.86 6.72
CA LEU A 340 8.31 11.32 5.90
C LEU A 340 8.14 12.11 4.60
N THR A 341 8.11 13.45 4.67
CA THR A 341 7.89 14.28 3.49
C THR A 341 8.99 14.05 2.47
N ARG A 342 10.26 14.02 2.90
CA ARG A 342 11.40 13.74 2.00
C ARG A 342 11.31 12.32 1.41
N ALA A 343 11.06 11.31 2.24
CA ALA A 343 10.97 9.93 1.78
C ALA A 343 9.81 9.68 0.80
N ARG A 344 8.67 10.36 1.02
CA ARG A 344 7.43 10.14 0.26
C ARG A 344 7.21 11.11 -0.88
N SER A 345 7.90 12.27 -0.90
CA SER A 345 7.92 13.18 -2.05
C SER A 345 8.78 12.68 -3.19
N ASP A 346 9.70 11.73 -2.93
CA ASP A 346 10.76 11.34 -3.87
C ASP A 346 10.54 9.95 -4.49
N ALA A 347 9.84 9.04 -3.79
CA ALA A 347 9.80 7.60 -4.09
C ALA A 347 9.22 7.19 -5.46
N ARG A 348 8.63 8.12 -6.24
CA ARG A 348 8.26 7.90 -7.65
C ARG A 348 8.63 9.06 -8.57
N THR A 349 9.25 10.10 -8.02
CA THR A 349 9.37 11.42 -8.64
C THR A 349 10.68 11.52 -9.43
N LEU A 350 11.68 10.72 -9.05
CA LEU A 350 13.02 10.70 -9.67
C LEU A 350 13.19 9.63 -10.77
N PHE A 351 12.32 8.62 -10.84
CA PHE A 351 12.49 7.48 -11.77
C PHE A 351 11.50 7.47 -12.94
N ALA A 352 10.65 8.49 -13.07
CA ALA A 352 9.65 8.58 -14.13
C ALA A 352 10.10 9.36 -15.39
N THR A 353 11.36 9.80 -15.45
CA THR A 353 11.94 10.33 -16.69
C THR A 353 12.84 9.26 -17.30
N GLY A 354 12.26 8.46 -18.20
CA GLY A 354 13.07 7.68 -19.14
C GLY A 354 14.00 8.60 -19.95
N PRO A 355 15.16 8.09 -20.41
CA PRO A 355 16.05 8.87 -21.25
C PRO A 355 15.34 9.25 -22.55
N ARG A 356 15.51 10.51 -22.96
CA ARG A 356 15.22 10.94 -24.34
C ARG A 356 16.21 10.28 -25.30
#